data_AF-A0AAN9YHY5-F1
#
_entry.id   AF-A0AAN9YHY5-F1
#
_cell.length_a   1.000
_cell.length_b   1.000
_cell.length_c   1.000
_cell.angle_alpha   90.00
_cell.angle_beta   90.00
_cell.angle_gamma   90.00
#
_symmetry.space_group_name_H-M   'P 1'
#
loop_
_entity.id
_entity.type
_entity.pdbx_description
1 polymer ?
#
loop_
_entity_poly.entity_id
_entity_poly.type
_entity_poly.pdbx_seq_one_letter_code
_entity_poly.pdbx_strand_id
1 'polypeptide(L)' 'MLKQKRRQAIRDGFDKVASLVPGLEGQGRSEGHVLNVTVQFILEKIEERRQLVEQIEARGGVVSDELKQ' A
#
# COMPACT_ATOMS: atom_id res chain seq x y z
N MET A 1 -12.91 29.70 4.69
CA MET A 1 -13.20 28.42 5.37
C MET A 1 -13.23 27.20 4.42
N LEU A 2 -13.94 27.22 3.29
CA LEU A 2 -14.06 26.02 2.41
C LEU A 2 -12.72 25.46 1.88
N LYS A 3 -11.81 26.33 1.43
CA LYS A 3 -10.47 25.94 0.95
C LYS A 3 -9.63 25.23 2.03
N GLN A 4 -9.80 25.60 3.29
CA GLN A 4 -9.02 25.05 4.40
C GLN A 4 -9.50 23.63 4.75
N LYS A 5 -10.82 23.40 4.76
CA LYS A 5 -11.40 22.06 4.95
C LYS A 5 -11.01 21.08 3.84
N ARG A 6 -10.98 21.51 2.57
CA ARG A 6 -10.53 20.67 1.45
C ARG A 6 -9.05 20.28 1.57
N ARG A 7 -8.18 21.21 1.96
CA ARG A 7 -6.75 20.93 2.16
C ARG A 7 -6.52 19.99 3.34
N GLN A 8 -7.30 20.13 4.41
CA GLN A 8 -7.20 19.23 5.56
C GLN A 8 -7.60 17.81 5.19
N ALA A 9 -8.71 17.62 4.47
CA ALA A 9 -9.14 16.29 4.03
C ALA A 9 -8.11 15.58 3.13
N ILE A 10 -7.41 16.32 2.27
CA ILE A 10 -6.32 15.77 1.44
C ILE A 10 -5.16 15.30 2.32
N ARG A 11 -4.75 16.12 3.29
CA ARG A 11 -3.66 15.81 4.21
C ARG A 11 -3.97 14.61 5.09
N ASP A 12 -5.19 14.54 5.64
CA ASP A 12 -5.64 13.41 6.45
C ASP A 12 -5.64 12.10 5.61
N GLY A 13 -5.96 12.21 4.32
CA GLY A 13 -5.83 11.10 3.36
C GLY A 13 -4.38 10.63 3.18
N PHE A 14 -3.43 11.56 3.04
CA PHE A 14 -2.01 11.23 2.95
C PHE A 14 -1.44 10.67 4.25
N ASP A 15 -1.84 11.22 5.40
CA ASP A 15 -1.40 10.72 6.72
C ASP A 15 -1.91 9.28 6.94
N LYS A 16 -3.12 8.95 6.48
CA LYS A 16 -3.62 7.57 6.51
C LYS A 16 -2.79 6.62 5.64
N VAL A 17 -2.42 7.04 4.44
CA VAL A 17 -1.56 6.21 3.56
C VAL A 17 -0.16 6.03 4.17
N ALA A 18 0.42 7.10 4.71
CA ALA A 18 1.72 7.06 5.38
C ALA A 18 1.73 6.15 6.63
N SER A 19 0.58 5.97 7.30
CA SER A 19 0.46 5.03 8.42
C SER A 19 0.39 3.55 8.02
N LEU A 20 0.04 3.25 6.76
CA LEU A 20 -0.08 1.88 6.25
C LEU A 20 1.21 1.37 5.59
N VAL A 21 2.07 2.29 5.17
CA VAL A 21 3.31 1.98 4.47
C VAL A 21 4.47 2.11 5.46
N PRO A 22 5.19 1.02 5.76
CA PRO A 22 6.32 1.04 6.68
C PRO A 22 7.36 2.07 6.24
N GLY A 23 7.84 2.89 7.19
CA GLY A 23 8.89 3.88 6.93
C GLY A 23 8.42 5.26 6.47
N LEU A 24 7.10 5.49 6.30
CA LEU A 24 6.54 6.80 5.94
C LEU A 24 5.99 7.62 7.13
N GLU A 25 6.06 7.10 8.36
CA GLU A 25 5.59 7.81 9.55
C GLU A 25 6.25 9.18 9.71
N GLY A 26 5.45 10.25 9.77
CA GLY A 26 5.93 11.63 9.92
C GLY A 26 6.42 12.29 8.62
N GLN A 27 6.41 11.59 7.48
CA GLN A 27 6.83 12.11 6.17
C GLN A 27 5.68 12.62 5.27
N GLY A 28 4.46 12.75 5.81
CA GLY A 28 3.25 13.24 5.12
C GLY A 28 3.33 14.66 4.51
N ARG A 29 4.51 15.30 4.52
CA ARG A 29 4.77 16.61 3.92
C ARG A 29 5.28 16.54 2.48
N SER A 30 5.80 15.39 2.04
CA SER A 30 6.25 15.20 0.66
C SER A 30 5.27 14.29 -0.08
N GLU A 31 4.23 14.89 -0.67
CA GLU A 31 3.15 14.16 -1.38
C GLU A 31 3.74 13.22 -2.46
N GLY A 32 4.71 13.69 -3.24
CA GLY A 32 5.35 12.88 -4.28
C GLY A 32 6.16 11.70 -3.74
N HIS A 33 6.84 11.87 -2.61
CA HIS A 33 7.59 10.77 -1.98
C HIS A 33 6.64 9.71 -1.40
N VAL A 34 5.60 10.15 -0.69
CA VAL A 34 4.56 9.27 -0.14
C VAL A 34 3.93 8.43 -1.25
N LEU A 35 3.53 9.06 -2.36
CA LEU A 35 2.94 8.35 -3.49
C LEU A 35 3.90 7.32 -4.10
N ASN A 36 5.16 7.70 -4.36
CA ASN A 36 6.14 6.80 -4.96
C ASN A 36 6.43 5.58 -4.06
N VAL A 37 6.66 5.79 -2.77
CA VAL A 37 6.93 4.70 -1.83
C VAL A 37 5.70 3.82 -1.64
N THR A 38 4.49 4.41 -1.65
CA THR A 38 3.24 3.64 -1.62
C THR A 38 3.09 2.74 -2.84
N VAL A 39 3.36 3.24 -4.04
CA VAL A 39 3.30 2.43 -5.28
C VAL A 39 4.33 1.30 -5.22
N GLN A 40 5.56 1.58 -4.77
CA GLN A 40 6.58 0.53 -4.61
C GLN A 40 6.11 -0.54 -3.62
N PHE A 41 5.58 -0.15 -2.46
CA PHE A 41 5.07 -1.09 -1.47
C PHE A 41 3.91 -1.95 -2.01
N ILE A 42 3.01 -1.37 -2.81
CA ILE A 42 1.93 -2.13 -3.45
C ILE A 42 2.50 -3.18 -4.41
N LEU A 43 3.48 -2.80 -5.25
CA LEU A 43 4.12 -3.74 -6.18
C LEU A 43 4.85 -4.87 -5.44
N GLU A 44 5.56 -4.55 -4.37
CA GLU A 44 6.20 -5.54 -3.50
C GLU A 44 5.18 -6.52 -2.89
N LYS A 45 4.04 -6.02 -2.40
CA LYS A 45 2.98 -6.87 -1.82
C LYS A 45 2.30 -7.77 -2.84
N ILE A 46 2.16 -7.31 -4.08
CA ILE A 46 1.64 -8.14 -5.19
C ILE A 46 2.61 -9.28 -5.48
N GLU A 47 3.90 -8.98 -5.56
CA GLU A 47 4.92 -10.00 -5.84
C GLU A 47 5.06 -10.98 -4.66
N GLU A 48 5.04 -10.50 -3.42
CA GLU A 48 5.04 -11.34 -2.22
C GLU A 48 3.82 -12.29 -2.22
N ARG A 49 2.63 -11.79 -2.54
CA ARG A 49 1.43 -12.63 -2.70
C ARG A 49 1.67 -13.72 -3.74
N ARG A 50 2.21 -13.38 -4.91
CA ARG A 50 2.50 -14.35 -5.97
C ARG A 50 3.46 -15.45 -5.49
N GLN A 51 4.55 -15.05 -4.83
CA GLN A 51 5.54 -15.98 -4.28
C GLN A 51 4.95 -16.88 -3.19
N LEU A 52 4.05 -16.35 -2.34
CA LEU A 52 3.37 -17.14 -1.32
C LEU A 52 2.42 -18.17 -1.94
N VAL A 53 1.66 -17.78 -2.97
CA VAL A 53 0.80 -18.71 -3.73
C VAL A 53 1.63 -19.83 -4.34
N GLU A 54 2.71 -19.50 -5.03
CA GLU A 54 3.61 -20.49 -5.65
C GLU A 54 4.21 -21.43 -4.60
N GLN A 55 4.63 -20.91 -3.44
CA GLN A 55 5.16 -21.73 -2.35
C GLN A 55 4.11 -22.67 -1.73
N ILE A 56 2.85 -22.23 -1.61
CA ILE A 56 1.76 -23.07 -1.11
C ILE A 56 1.48 -24.20 -2.10
N GLU A 57 1.38 -23.89 -3.40
CA GLU A 57 1.14 -24.88 -4.45
C GLU A 57 2.30 -25.87 -4.59
N ALA A 58 3.55 -25.39 -4.51
CA ALA A 58 4.74 -26.25 -4.53
C ALA A 58 4.78 -27.24 -3.35
N ARG A 59 4.15 -26.89 -2.22
CA ARG A 59 4.02 -27.76 -1.04
C ARG A 59 2.77 -28.66 -1.09
N GLY A 60 2.02 -28.64 -2.20
CA GLY A 60 0.80 -29.44 -2.40
C GLY A 60 -0.46 -28.82 -1.78
N GLY A 61 -0.40 -27.56 -1.33
CA GLY A 61 -1.58 -26.81 -0.92
C GLY A 61 -2.35 -26.28 -2.12
N VAL A 62 -3.66 -26.07 -1.96
CA VAL A 62 -4.51 -25.50 -3.01
C VAL A 62 -4.89 -24.08 -2.60
N VAL A 63 -4.57 -23.11 -3.46
CA VAL A 63 -5.01 -21.72 -3.33
C VAL A 63 -6.25 -21.52 -4.21
N SER A 64 -7.26 -20.81 -3.72
CA SER A 64 -8.46 -20.48 -4.51
C SER A 64 -8.14 -19.47 -5.62
N ASP A 65 -8.85 -19.53 -6.74
CA ASP A 65 -8.58 -18.67 -7.90
C ASP A 65 -8.75 -17.18 -7.58
N GLU A 66 -9.62 -16.83 -6.62
CA GLU A 66 -9.78 -15.47 -6.09
C GLU A 66 -8.49 -14.90 -5.48
N LEU A 67 -7.65 -15.77 -4.92
CA LEU A 67 -6.35 -15.42 -4.32
C LEU A 67 -5.19 -15.51 -5.31
N LYS A 68 -5.42 -15.97 -6.55
CA LYS A 68 -4.43 -16.02 -7.63
C LYS A 68 -4.51 -14.84 -8.59
N GLN A 69 -5.62 -14.10 -8.60
CA GLN A 69 -5.80 -12.88 -9.41
C GLN A 69 -4.94 -11.71 -8.93
#